data_AF-A0A2H3SWD2-F1
#
_entry.id   AF-A0A2H3SWD2-F1
#
_cell.length_a   1.000
_cell.length_b   1.000
_cell.length_c   1.000
_cell.angle_alpha   90.00
_cell.angle_beta   90.00
_cell.angle_gamma   90.00
#
_symmetry.space_group_name_H-M   'P 1'
#
loop_
_entity.id
_entity.type
_entity.pdbx_description
1 polymer ?
#
loop_
_entity_poly.entity_id
_entity_poly.type
_entity_poly.pdbx_seq_one_letter_code
_entity_poly.pdbx_strand_id
1 'polypeptide(L)'
;MDYNVQIHHLDVTLDPDAKHQLQNELRALAALYIKPLPNYQIFKPTSSTSLKDKIVVVIRDGKGNLAGFVSAILIPINGIVEDIVLHSGITVIHENHRKSPVKKLLFSNLIMSVLRSYPGGIWFTSLAEVISSLVHFGNYVTNVFPSPSYEATHGTNLPTAVHLHIAKEINRLHRPKLNISPDAVFDEKTFVFLGSNDWDQGRGFMKDIDDTSLWSKDKESSKFYKSFLRYGAGDEVLQVGYLDLKTILVAMDKEGFNSDKNNLVSKINDRDWRIIEIAEADVLERMERSNEGVAIMMIHDLFGWTFSNTRILADYYAEEVGATVLVPDFFGGEILPSNTILDDSRWAELDLPAFLARNSKSVRGPEIIKTAEALRASYRRFGVMGFCFGGWGAFHIGAKDKQLADCISVAHPTMVEKTEIDDLAVPVQIMAPEMDPMFTEELKEYSNQVIPKLGIPYSYQYFPGLEHGFAIRGNPNKLGERRGMERAKNAAVYWFREWLLENE
;
A
#
# COMPACT_ATOMS: atom_id res chain seq x y z
N MET A 1 -9.04 -13.70 -24.21
CA MET A 1 -10.39 -13.48 -23.65
C MET A 1 -10.26 -12.25 -22.79
N ASP A 2 -11.05 -11.22 -23.07
CA ASP A 2 -11.08 -10.04 -22.23
C ASP A 2 -11.87 -10.37 -20.96
N TYR A 3 -11.28 -10.04 -19.81
CA TYR A 3 -11.88 -10.26 -18.50
C TYR A 3 -12.13 -8.90 -17.86
N ASN A 4 -13.35 -8.70 -17.34
CA ASN A 4 -13.69 -7.53 -16.55
C ASN A 4 -13.54 -7.88 -15.06
N VAL A 5 -12.72 -7.11 -14.34
CA VAL A 5 -12.47 -7.29 -12.91
C VAL A 5 -13.16 -6.17 -12.12
N GLN A 6 -13.96 -6.55 -11.14
CA GLN A 6 -14.64 -5.65 -10.21
C GLN A 6 -14.18 -5.96 -8.78
N ILE A 7 -13.91 -4.93 -7.98
CA ILE A 7 -13.47 -5.06 -6.59
C ILE A 7 -14.40 -4.25 -5.70
N HIS A 8 -14.87 -4.85 -4.61
CA HIS A 8 -15.77 -4.22 -3.64
C HIS A 8 -15.16 -4.27 -2.22
N HIS A 9 -15.12 -3.13 -1.52
CA HIS A 9 -14.38 -2.92 -0.25
C HIS A 9 -15.27 -2.60 0.97
N LEU A 10 -14.62 -2.54 2.14
CA LEU A 10 -15.18 -2.29 3.48
C LEU A 10 -16.10 -1.06 3.56
N ASP A 11 -15.82 0.00 2.81
CA ASP A 11 -16.59 1.24 2.87
C ASP A 11 -17.62 1.37 1.75
N VAL A 12 -17.67 0.38 0.84
CA VAL A 12 -18.65 0.38 -0.24
C VAL A 12 -20.00 -0.03 0.33
N THR A 13 -20.90 0.95 0.33
CA THR A 13 -22.33 0.70 0.50
C THR A 13 -22.92 0.52 -0.89
N LEU A 14 -23.26 -0.71 -1.23
CA LEU A 14 -24.03 -0.98 -2.44
C LEU A 14 -25.49 -0.62 -2.20
N ASP A 15 -26.23 -0.25 -3.24
CA ASP A 15 -27.68 -0.20 -3.12
C ASP A 15 -28.23 -1.61 -2.80
N PRO A 16 -29.39 -1.71 -2.11
CA PRO A 16 -29.94 -2.99 -1.68
C PRO A 16 -30.13 -4.00 -2.82
N ASP A 17 -30.59 -3.52 -3.98
CA ASP A 17 -30.88 -4.38 -5.13
C ASP A 17 -29.60 -4.91 -5.77
N ALA A 18 -28.58 -4.06 -5.97
CA ALA A 18 -27.28 -4.49 -6.49
C ALA A 18 -26.57 -5.43 -5.53
N LYS A 19 -26.66 -5.21 -4.21
CA LYS A 19 -26.11 -6.16 -3.24
C LYS A 19 -26.81 -7.51 -3.34
N HIS A 20 -28.13 -7.50 -3.35
CA HIS A 20 -28.92 -8.72 -3.43
C HIS A 20 -28.65 -9.47 -4.75
N GLN A 21 -28.56 -8.74 -5.86
CA GLN A 21 -28.18 -9.30 -7.16
C GLN A 21 -26.78 -9.93 -7.12
N LEU A 22 -25.77 -9.20 -6.64
CA LEU A 22 -24.42 -9.71 -6.50
C LEU A 22 -24.41 -10.99 -5.65
N GLN A 23 -25.01 -10.96 -4.47
CA GLN A 23 -25.08 -12.14 -3.59
C GLN A 23 -25.76 -13.34 -4.28
N ASN A 24 -26.86 -13.12 -5.01
CA ASN A 24 -27.55 -14.18 -5.71
C ASN A 24 -26.71 -14.79 -6.84
N GLU A 25 -26.00 -13.96 -7.61
CA GLU A 25 -25.10 -14.44 -8.65
C GLU A 25 -23.93 -15.26 -8.08
N LEU A 26 -23.29 -14.77 -7.01
CA LEU A 26 -22.20 -15.49 -6.36
C LEU A 26 -22.68 -16.81 -5.73
N ARG A 27 -23.86 -16.81 -5.09
CA ARG A 27 -24.51 -18.01 -4.55
C ARG A 27 -24.84 -19.02 -5.64
N ALA A 28 -25.38 -18.56 -6.77
CA ALA A 28 -25.74 -19.42 -7.89
C ALA A 28 -24.51 -20.14 -8.46
N LEU A 29 -23.40 -19.40 -8.67
CA LEU A 29 -22.15 -20.01 -9.12
C LEU A 29 -21.57 -20.99 -8.07
N ALA A 30 -21.59 -20.61 -6.80
CA ALA A 30 -21.09 -21.46 -5.72
C ALA A 30 -21.88 -22.76 -5.58
N ALA A 31 -23.21 -22.73 -5.72
CA ALA A 31 -24.09 -23.88 -5.62
C ALA A 31 -23.83 -24.96 -6.68
N LEU A 32 -23.14 -24.62 -7.78
CA LEU A 32 -22.70 -25.61 -8.76
C LEU A 32 -21.64 -26.56 -8.19
N TYR A 33 -20.79 -26.08 -7.26
CA TYR A 33 -19.58 -26.78 -6.82
C TYR A 33 -19.53 -27.08 -5.32
N ILE A 34 -20.31 -26.38 -4.50
CA ILE A 34 -20.34 -26.52 -3.04
C ILE A 34 -21.73 -27.03 -2.64
N LYS A 35 -21.79 -28.27 -2.13
CA LYS A 35 -23.05 -28.97 -1.81
C LYS A 35 -22.94 -29.69 -0.46
N PRO A 36 -23.75 -29.34 0.56
CA PRO A 36 -24.70 -28.21 0.57
C PRO A 36 -23.98 -26.85 0.53
N LEU A 37 -24.65 -25.83 -0.03
CA LEU A 37 -24.14 -24.46 0.00
C LEU A 37 -24.28 -23.90 1.43
N PRO A 38 -23.19 -23.45 2.08
CA PRO A 38 -23.25 -22.96 3.44
C PRO A 38 -23.85 -21.57 3.53
N ASN A 39 -24.42 -21.28 4.69
CA ASN A 39 -24.94 -19.97 5.09
C ASN A 39 -23.84 -19.15 5.80
N TYR A 40 -22.75 -18.88 5.07
CA TYR A 40 -21.57 -18.22 5.62
C TYR A 40 -21.07 -17.12 4.67
N GLN A 41 -20.42 -16.09 5.24
CA GLN A 41 -19.76 -15.04 4.46
C GLN A 41 -20.70 -14.29 3.49
N ILE A 42 -20.27 -14.04 2.24
CA ILE A 42 -21.03 -13.38 1.19
C ILE A 42 -22.31 -14.14 0.82
N PHE A 43 -22.40 -15.43 1.15
CA PHE A 43 -23.62 -16.21 0.95
C PHE A 43 -24.67 -15.97 2.03
N LYS A 44 -24.29 -15.45 3.21
CA LYS A 44 -25.24 -15.23 4.29
C LYS A 44 -26.22 -14.10 3.91
N PRO A 45 -27.54 -14.36 3.88
CA PRO A 45 -28.53 -13.30 3.72
C PRO A 45 -28.36 -12.29 4.86
N THR A 46 -28.11 -11.03 4.51
CA THR A 46 -27.91 -9.95 5.48
C THR A 46 -28.75 -8.76 5.06
N SER A 47 -29.38 -8.08 6.03
CA SER A 47 -30.11 -6.83 5.80
C SER A 47 -29.18 -5.63 5.62
N SER A 48 -27.90 -5.77 6.00
CA SER A 48 -26.90 -4.72 5.78
C SER A 48 -26.60 -4.62 4.29
N THR A 49 -26.53 -3.41 3.75
CA THR A 49 -26.05 -3.11 2.40
C THR A 49 -24.53 -3.00 2.31
N SER A 50 -23.85 -2.89 3.45
CA SER A 50 -22.42 -2.67 3.53
C SER A 50 -21.61 -3.98 3.46
N LEU A 51 -20.38 -3.88 2.95
CA LEU A 51 -19.36 -4.95 2.94
C LEU A 51 -18.25 -4.72 3.98
N LYS A 52 -18.56 -4.03 5.08
CA LYS A 52 -17.67 -3.57 6.19
C LYS A 52 -16.51 -4.45 6.65
N ASP A 53 -16.54 -5.75 6.42
CA ASP A 53 -15.50 -6.70 6.82
C ASP A 53 -15.04 -7.60 5.65
N LYS A 54 -15.43 -7.30 4.41
CA LYS A 54 -15.20 -8.14 3.22
C LYS A 54 -14.51 -7.37 2.11
N ILE A 55 -13.70 -8.11 1.36
CA ILE A 55 -13.19 -7.68 0.06
C ILE A 55 -13.64 -8.72 -0.96
N VAL A 56 -14.47 -8.30 -1.91
CA VAL A 56 -15.02 -9.20 -2.93
C VAL A 56 -14.44 -8.81 -4.28
N VAL A 57 -13.71 -9.73 -4.91
CA VAL A 57 -13.24 -9.59 -6.29
C VAL A 57 -14.09 -10.47 -7.17
N VAL A 58 -14.65 -9.89 -8.23
CA VAL A 58 -15.51 -10.55 -9.19
C VAL A 58 -14.88 -10.45 -10.57
N ILE A 59 -14.84 -11.55 -11.31
CA ILE A 59 -14.37 -11.58 -12.69
C ILE A 59 -15.48 -12.05 -13.61
N ARG A 60 -15.72 -11.27 -14.66
CA ARG A 60 -16.64 -11.60 -15.75
C ARG A 60 -15.89 -11.81 -17.05
N ASP A 61 -16.37 -12.74 -17.86
CA ASP A 61 -15.87 -12.92 -19.23
C ASP A 61 -16.32 -11.78 -20.15
N GLY A 62 -15.82 -11.74 -21.39
CA GLY A 62 -16.20 -10.72 -22.38
C GLY A 62 -17.68 -10.74 -22.80
N LYS A 63 -18.47 -11.70 -22.33
CA LYS A 63 -19.93 -11.77 -22.53
C LYS A 63 -20.70 -11.33 -21.28
N GLY A 64 -20.01 -10.94 -20.20
CA GLY A 64 -20.59 -10.54 -18.92
C GLY A 64 -20.92 -11.69 -17.96
N ASN A 65 -20.62 -12.94 -18.33
CA ASN A 65 -20.88 -14.09 -17.46
C ASN A 65 -19.86 -14.16 -16.33
N LEU A 66 -20.29 -14.60 -15.15
CA LEU A 66 -19.43 -14.76 -13.99
C LEU A 66 -18.41 -15.89 -14.21
N ALA A 67 -17.14 -15.52 -14.38
CA ALA A 67 -16.04 -16.46 -14.58
C ALA A 67 -15.48 -16.98 -13.24
N GLY A 68 -15.53 -16.16 -12.19
CA GLY A 68 -15.15 -16.53 -10.84
C GLY A 68 -15.17 -15.35 -9.87
N PHE A 69 -15.03 -15.66 -8.58
CA PHE A 69 -14.91 -14.65 -7.53
C PHE A 69 -14.04 -15.13 -6.37
N VAL A 70 -13.52 -14.18 -5.60
CA VAL A 70 -13.00 -14.39 -4.25
C VAL A 70 -13.70 -13.45 -3.27
N SER A 71 -14.07 -13.96 -2.10
CA SER A 71 -14.63 -13.22 -0.98
C SER A 71 -13.69 -13.39 0.21
N ALA A 72 -12.83 -12.41 0.43
CA ALA A 72 -11.91 -12.35 1.55
C ALA A 72 -12.54 -11.58 2.72
N ILE A 73 -12.02 -11.81 3.94
CA ILE A 73 -12.48 -11.12 5.16
C ILE A 73 -11.33 -10.37 5.79
N LEU A 74 -11.61 -9.22 6.36
CA LEU A 74 -10.73 -8.54 7.32
C LEU A 74 -11.19 -8.80 8.76
N ILE A 75 -10.28 -9.32 9.58
CA ILE A 75 -10.53 -9.78 10.93
C ILE A 75 -9.72 -8.89 11.90
N PRO A 76 -10.38 -8.09 12.75
CA PRO A 76 -9.67 -7.29 13.74
C PRO A 76 -9.05 -8.23 14.79
N ILE A 77 -7.73 -8.15 14.95
CA ILE A 77 -6.97 -8.89 15.95
C ILE A 77 -5.96 -7.92 16.53
N ASN A 78 -6.19 -7.45 17.76
CA ASN A 78 -5.34 -6.44 18.38
C ASN A 78 -4.00 -7.03 18.81
N GLY A 79 -2.93 -6.22 18.83
CA GLY A 79 -1.61 -6.64 19.30
C GLY A 79 -0.72 -7.24 18.21
N ILE A 80 -1.03 -6.98 16.94
CA ILE A 80 -0.20 -7.31 15.78
C ILE A 80 -0.08 -6.07 14.89
N VAL A 81 0.82 -6.11 13.90
CA VAL A 81 0.95 -5.05 12.90
C VAL A 81 -0.41 -4.83 12.19
N GLU A 82 -0.86 -3.57 12.17
CA GLU A 82 -2.16 -3.10 11.66
C GLU A 82 -3.42 -3.50 12.47
N ASP A 83 -3.27 -4.22 13.59
CA ASP A 83 -4.37 -4.75 14.42
C ASP A 83 -5.46 -5.51 13.62
N ILE A 84 -5.09 -6.05 12.46
CA ILE A 84 -6.01 -6.65 11.50
C ILE A 84 -5.33 -7.76 10.71
N VAL A 85 -6.10 -8.79 10.39
CA VAL A 85 -5.69 -9.94 9.60
C VAL A 85 -6.57 -10.05 8.37
N LEU A 86 -5.95 -10.19 7.20
CA LEU A 86 -6.63 -10.65 6.01
C LEU A 86 -6.87 -12.15 6.12
N HIS A 87 -8.05 -12.62 5.74
CA HIS A 87 -8.37 -14.03 5.60
C HIS A 87 -8.84 -14.30 4.16
N SER A 88 -8.27 -15.33 3.51
CA SER A 88 -8.45 -15.63 2.09
C SER A 88 -9.91 -15.93 1.73
N GLY A 89 -10.65 -16.52 2.66
CA GLY A 89 -12.08 -16.77 2.54
C GLY A 89 -12.45 -17.69 1.39
N ILE A 90 -13.52 -17.36 0.64
CA ILE A 90 -14.09 -18.26 -0.37
C ILE A 90 -13.59 -17.89 -1.75
N THR A 91 -13.06 -18.85 -2.50
CA THR A 91 -12.79 -18.70 -3.94
C THR A 91 -13.59 -19.72 -4.75
N VAL A 92 -14.33 -19.26 -5.76
CA VAL A 92 -15.05 -20.13 -6.71
C VAL A 92 -14.73 -19.71 -8.13
N ILE A 93 -14.37 -20.67 -8.98
CA ILE A 93 -14.06 -20.47 -10.39
C ILE A 93 -14.92 -21.40 -11.22
N HIS A 94 -15.62 -20.84 -12.19
CA HIS A 94 -16.44 -21.60 -13.13
C HIS A 94 -15.55 -22.58 -13.93
N GLU A 95 -16.02 -23.81 -14.17
CA GLU A 95 -15.23 -24.89 -14.76
C GLU A 95 -14.57 -24.52 -16.10
N ASN A 96 -15.30 -23.84 -16.98
CA ASN A 96 -14.81 -23.31 -18.27
C ASN A 96 -13.59 -22.38 -18.14
N HIS A 97 -13.35 -21.81 -16.96
CA HIS A 97 -12.28 -20.86 -16.70
C HIS A 97 -11.17 -21.42 -15.79
N ARG A 98 -11.23 -22.68 -15.36
CA ARG A 98 -10.22 -23.27 -14.45
C ARG A 98 -8.82 -23.39 -15.06
N LYS A 99 -8.74 -23.50 -16.40
CA LYS A 99 -7.47 -23.52 -17.15
C LYS A 99 -7.09 -22.13 -17.71
N SER A 100 -7.77 -21.08 -17.26
CA SER A 100 -7.59 -19.69 -17.71
C SER A 100 -6.88 -18.85 -16.65
N PRO A 101 -6.51 -17.59 -16.91
CA PRO A 101 -5.84 -16.73 -15.93
C PRO A 101 -6.77 -16.28 -14.78
N VAL A 102 -8.06 -16.62 -14.77
CA VAL A 102 -9.03 -16.16 -13.76
C VAL A 102 -8.56 -16.40 -12.32
N LYS A 103 -7.99 -17.58 -12.00
CA LYS A 103 -7.45 -17.85 -10.65
C LYS A 103 -6.39 -16.82 -10.27
N LYS A 104 -5.45 -16.58 -11.18
CA LYS A 104 -4.37 -15.60 -11.02
C LYS A 104 -4.95 -14.21 -10.83
N LEU A 105 -5.84 -13.78 -11.72
CA LEU A 105 -6.48 -12.47 -11.68
C LEU A 105 -7.23 -12.21 -10.37
N LEU A 106 -7.96 -13.19 -9.84
CA LEU A 106 -8.68 -13.05 -8.57
C LEU A 106 -7.72 -12.74 -7.42
N PHE A 107 -6.69 -13.57 -7.26
CA PHE A 107 -5.72 -13.42 -6.17
C PHE A 107 -4.87 -12.16 -6.33
N SER A 108 -4.38 -11.84 -7.53
CA SER A 108 -3.60 -10.62 -7.75
C SER A 108 -4.40 -9.37 -7.41
N ASN A 109 -5.66 -9.30 -7.84
CA ASN A 109 -6.46 -8.11 -7.61
C ASN A 109 -6.85 -7.98 -6.13
N LEU A 110 -7.13 -9.09 -5.45
CA LEU A 110 -7.35 -9.10 -4.00
C LEU A 110 -6.11 -8.57 -3.27
N ILE A 111 -4.95 -9.20 -3.51
CA ILE A 111 -3.72 -8.90 -2.78
C ILE A 111 -3.28 -7.46 -3.02
N MET A 112 -3.22 -7.01 -4.29
CA MET A 112 -2.81 -5.64 -4.59
C MET A 112 -3.80 -4.61 -4.03
N SER A 113 -5.09 -4.94 -4.00
CA SER A 113 -6.05 -4.03 -3.41
C SER A 113 -5.91 -3.92 -1.90
N VAL A 114 -5.53 -4.99 -1.22
CA VAL A 114 -5.24 -4.97 0.22
C VAL A 114 -3.95 -4.20 0.49
N LEU A 115 -2.87 -4.47 -0.25
CA LEU A 115 -1.59 -3.80 -0.05
C LEU A 115 -1.62 -2.29 -0.36
N ARG A 116 -2.61 -1.80 -1.11
CA ARG A 116 -2.87 -0.36 -1.22
C ARG A 116 -3.28 0.27 0.11
N SER A 117 -4.10 -0.43 0.88
CA SER A 117 -4.55 0.02 2.21
C SER A 117 -3.52 -0.29 3.30
N TYR A 118 -2.68 -1.30 3.09
CA TYR A 118 -1.66 -1.78 4.04
C TYR A 118 -0.28 -1.86 3.36
N PRO A 119 0.37 -0.72 3.04
CA PRO A 119 1.62 -0.69 2.26
C PRO A 119 2.81 -1.33 2.99
N GLY A 120 2.78 -1.38 4.32
CA GLY A 120 3.77 -2.10 5.15
C GLY A 120 3.61 -3.62 5.16
N GLY A 121 2.58 -4.13 4.49
CA GLY A 121 2.16 -5.53 4.57
C GLY A 121 1.10 -5.77 5.64
N ILE A 122 0.54 -6.97 5.64
CA ILE A 122 -0.55 -7.38 6.55
C ILE A 122 -0.41 -8.87 6.87
N TRP A 123 -0.80 -9.26 8.09
CA TRP A 123 -0.94 -10.68 8.41
C TRP A 123 -2.07 -11.30 7.60
N PHE A 124 -1.79 -12.44 6.98
CA PHE A 124 -2.70 -13.13 6.07
C PHE A 124 -2.91 -14.57 6.53
N THR A 125 -4.16 -15.02 6.47
CA THR A 125 -4.55 -16.36 6.88
C THR A 125 -5.34 -17.08 5.81
N SER A 126 -5.25 -18.41 5.82
CA SER A 126 -6.07 -19.30 5.03
C SER A 126 -6.47 -20.50 5.86
N LEU A 127 -7.68 -21.02 5.65
CA LEU A 127 -8.18 -22.23 6.30
C LEU A 127 -8.64 -23.18 5.19
N ALA A 128 -8.08 -24.37 5.13
CA ALA A 128 -8.45 -25.34 4.09
C ALA A 128 -8.15 -26.79 4.47
N GLU A 129 -9.00 -27.68 3.96
CA GLU A 129 -8.76 -29.13 3.83
C GLU A 129 -8.09 -29.46 2.48
N VAL A 130 -8.24 -28.58 1.48
CA VAL A 130 -7.74 -28.79 0.13
C VAL A 130 -6.22 -28.61 0.07
N ILE A 131 -5.48 -29.71 -0.07
CA ILE A 131 -4.00 -29.75 -0.06
C ILE A 131 -3.39 -28.79 -1.08
N SER A 132 -3.87 -28.76 -2.33
CA SER A 132 -3.34 -27.82 -3.34
C SER A 132 -3.53 -26.35 -2.96
N SER A 133 -4.59 -26.01 -2.22
CA SER A 133 -4.80 -24.66 -1.72
C SER A 133 -3.77 -24.29 -0.63
N LEU A 134 -3.46 -25.23 0.26
CA LEU A 134 -2.46 -25.03 1.32
C LEU A 134 -1.05 -24.79 0.74
N VAL A 135 -0.68 -25.57 -0.28
CA VAL A 135 0.59 -25.35 -1.00
C VAL A 135 0.57 -24.01 -1.74
N HIS A 136 -0.55 -23.68 -2.39
CA HIS A 136 -0.67 -22.43 -3.15
C HIS A 136 -0.54 -21.20 -2.25
N PHE A 137 -1.14 -21.21 -1.06
CA PHE A 137 -1.02 -20.12 -0.10
C PHE A 137 0.45 -19.84 0.24
N GLY A 138 1.22 -20.90 0.58
CA GLY A 138 2.63 -20.80 0.95
C GLY A 138 3.55 -20.17 -0.11
N ASN A 139 3.12 -20.12 -1.38
CA ASN A 139 3.91 -19.53 -2.46
C ASN A 139 3.87 -18.00 -2.52
N TYR A 140 2.90 -17.35 -1.86
CA TYR A 140 2.64 -15.91 -1.99
C TYR A 140 2.83 -15.11 -0.70
N VAL A 141 3.15 -15.81 0.39
CA VAL A 141 3.31 -15.21 1.73
C VAL A 141 4.64 -15.62 2.33
N THR A 142 5.19 -14.76 3.17
CA THR A 142 6.37 -15.06 3.98
C THR A 142 5.97 -15.59 5.35
N ASN A 143 6.95 -16.15 6.05
CA ASN A 143 6.80 -16.54 7.46
C ASN A 143 5.55 -17.41 7.70
N VAL A 144 5.35 -18.44 6.87
CA VAL A 144 4.10 -19.21 6.85
C VAL A 144 4.16 -20.35 7.85
N PHE A 145 3.27 -20.36 8.83
CA PHE A 145 3.07 -21.47 9.73
C PHE A 145 1.66 -22.07 9.61
N PRO A 146 1.52 -23.40 9.52
CA PRO A 146 2.57 -24.38 9.30
C PRO A 146 3.04 -24.39 7.83
N SER A 147 4.30 -24.72 7.59
CA SER A 147 4.87 -24.88 6.25
C SER A 147 6.00 -25.92 6.23
N PRO A 148 6.18 -26.69 5.13
CA PRO A 148 7.28 -27.64 4.99
C PRO A 148 8.68 -27.01 5.14
N SER A 149 8.82 -25.73 4.78
CA SER A 149 10.09 -25.01 4.86
C SER A 149 10.29 -24.24 6.18
N TYR A 150 9.32 -24.31 7.10
CA TYR A 150 9.30 -23.46 8.28
C TYR A 150 10.48 -23.75 9.22
N GLU A 151 10.74 -25.02 9.52
CA GLU A 151 11.84 -25.45 10.39
C GLU A 151 13.20 -25.08 9.81
N ALA A 152 13.40 -25.28 8.50
CA ALA A 152 14.63 -24.88 7.82
C ALA A 152 14.86 -23.36 7.89
N THR A 153 13.78 -22.57 7.95
CA THR A 153 13.84 -21.10 7.97
C THR A 153 14.02 -20.55 9.39
N HIS A 154 13.42 -21.18 10.40
CA HIS A 154 13.34 -20.66 11.77
C HIS A 154 14.16 -21.46 12.79
N GLY A 155 14.75 -22.58 12.39
CA GLY A 155 15.48 -23.49 13.29
C GLY A 155 14.59 -24.22 14.31
N THR A 156 13.27 -24.15 14.14
CA THR A 156 12.26 -24.77 15.01
C THR A 156 10.99 -25.10 14.24
N ASN A 157 10.29 -26.15 14.66
CA ASN A 157 8.98 -26.52 14.15
C ASN A 157 7.81 -25.91 14.96
N LEU A 158 8.10 -24.97 15.87
CA LEU A 158 7.11 -24.31 16.71
C LEU A 158 6.68 -22.94 16.15
N PRO A 159 5.39 -22.57 16.26
CA PRO A 159 4.91 -21.26 15.83
C PRO A 159 5.52 -20.13 16.66
N THR A 160 5.72 -18.95 16.06
CA THR A 160 6.10 -17.75 16.83
C THR A 160 4.93 -17.26 17.71
N ALA A 161 5.23 -16.35 18.65
CA ALA A 161 4.21 -15.72 19.48
C ALA A 161 3.10 -15.04 18.68
N VAL A 162 3.43 -14.40 17.54
CA VAL A 162 2.44 -13.72 16.69
C VAL A 162 1.53 -14.73 15.97
N HIS A 163 2.09 -15.83 15.46
CA HIS A 163 1.29 -16.91 14.87
C HIS A 163 0.30 -17.47 15.90
N LEU A 164 0.79 -17.79 17.10
CA LEU A 164 -0.04 -18.32 18.19
C LEU A 164 -1.13 -17.34 18.60
N HIS A 165 -0.80 -16.05 18.70
CA HIS A 165 -1.76 -15.01 19.06
C HIS A 165 -2.89 -14.91 18.03
N ILE A 166 -2.55 -14.82 16.73
CA ILE A 166 -3.54 -14.79 15.64
C ILE A 166 -4.43 -16.04 15.66
N ALA A 167 -3.84 -17.23 15.76
CA ALA A 167 -4.58 -18.46 15.72
C ALA A 167 -5.50 -18.63 16.95
N LYS A 168 -5.03 -18.25 18.14
CA LYS A 168 -5.83 -18.23 19.37
C LYS A 168 -7.01 -17.27 19.28
N GLU A 169 -6.80 -16.08 18.74
CA GLU A 169 -7.88 -15.10 18.63
C GLU A 169 -8.92 -15.53 17.59
N ILE A 170 -8.49 -16.14 16.48
CA ILE A 170 -9.41 -16.77 15.51
C ILE A 170 -10.23 -17.87 16.19
N ASN A 171 -9.56 -18.78 16.91
CA ASN A 171 -10.19 -19.88 17.62
C ASN A 171 -11.20 -19.40 18.67
N ARG A 172 -10.90 -18.29 19.37
CA ARG A 172 -11.71 -17.78 20.48
C ARG A 172 -12.88 -16.91 20.02
N LEU A 173 -12.66 -16.02 19.05
CA LEU A 173 -13.60 -14.95 18.70
C LEU A 173 -14.11 -14.98 17.26
N HIS A 174 -13.41 -15.63 16.34
CA HIS A 174 -13.68 -15.48 14.91
C HIS A 174 -14.02 -16.76 14.17
N ARG A 175 -14.21 -17.90 14.85
CA ARG A 175 -14.69 -19.16 14.24
C ARG A 175 -15.85 -18.98 13.25
N PRO A 176 -16.93 -18.21 13.57
CA PRO A 176 -18.04 -18.04 12.63
C PRO A 176 -17.68 -17.30 11.34
N LYS A 177 -16.63 -16.47 11.34
CA LYS A 177 -16.16 -15.76 10.15
C LYS A 177 -15.48 -16.71 9.16
N LEU A 178 -14.85 -17.79 9.64
CA LEU A 178 -14.14 -18.77 8.83
C LEU A 178 -14.95 -20.06 8.59
N ASN A 179 -16.20 -20.12 9.06
CA ASN A 179 -17.06 -21.32 9.00
C ASN A 179 -16.47 -22.54 9.74
N ILE A 180 -15.72 -22.28 10.81
CA ILE A 180 -15.19 -23.34 11.69
C ILE A 180 -16.34 -23.88 12.56
N SER A 181 -16.51 -25.20 12.62
CA SER A 181 -17.48 -25.84 13.49
C SER A 181 -17.34 -25.37 14.95
N PRO A 182 -18.45 -25.07 15.67
CA PRO A 182 -18.40 -24.82 17.11
C PRO A 182 -17.76 -25.97 17.89
N ASP A 183 -17.93 -27.21 17.41
CA ASP A 183 -17.42 -28.42 18.05
C ASP A 183 -15.99 -28.78 17.63
N ALA A 184 -15.40 -28.03 16.69
CA ALA A 184 -14.03 -28.29 16.25
C ALA A 184 -13.02 -28.09 17.40
N VAL A 185 -12.04 -28.99 17.49
CA VAL A 185 -10.96 -28.90 18.46
C VAL A 185 -9.73 -28.30 17.78
N PHE A 186 -9.21 -27.19 18.32
CA PHE A 186 -8.03 -26.53 17.77
C PHE A 186 -6.75 -27.11 18.38
N ASP A 187 -5.86 -27.64 17.55
CA ASP A 187 -4.52 -28.04 17.93
C ASP A 187 -3.53 -26.88 17.74
N GLU A 188 -3.11 -26.27 18.84
CA GLU A 188 -2.18 -25.12 18.83
C GLU A 188 -0.79 -25.46 18.27
N LYS A 189 -0.39 -26.73 18.21
CA LYS A 189 0.94 -27.11 17.71
C LYS A 189 0.98 -27.23 16.20
N THR A 190 -0.11 -27.68 15.60
CA THR A 190 -0.19 -27.97 14.16
C THR A 190 -1.09 -26.97 13.41
N PHE A 191 -1.81 -26.13 14.16
CA PHE A 191 -2.85 -25.22 13.67
C PHE A 191 -3.98 -25.94 12.91
N VAL A 192 -4.27 -27.17 13.31
CA VAL A 192 -5.37 -27.95 12.76
C VAL A 192 -6.64 -27.71 13.57
N PHE A 193 -7.73 -27.39 12.89
CA PHE A 193 -9.08 -27.47 13.44
C PHE A 193 -9.65 -28.85 13.13
N LEU A 194 -9.60 -29.73 14.13
CA LEU A 194 -10.11 -31.09 14.05
C LEU A 194 -11.64 -31.07 13.95
N GLY A 195 -12.22 -31.64 12.90
CA GLY A 195 -13.68 -31.63 12.70
C GLY A 195 -14.26 -30.28 12.27
N SER A 196 -13.44 -29.37 11.72
CA SER A 196 -13.90 -28.04 11.25
C SER A 196 -15.07 -28.11 10.28
N ASN A 197 -15.04 -29.07 9.36
CA ASN A 197 -16.07 -29.30 8.35
C ASN A 197 -17.10 -30.37 8.73
N ASP A 198 -16.97 -31.02 9.90
CA ASP A 198 -17.87 -32.09 10.38
C ASP A 198 -19.17 -31.53 10.98
N TRP A 199 -19.89 -30.74 10.18
CA TRP A 199 -21.17 -30.15 10.53
C TRP A 199 -21.90 -29.66 9.29
N ASP A 200 -23.18 -29.32 9.43
CA ASP A 200 -24.09 -29.03 8.32
C ASP A 200 -23.60 -27.93 7.38
N GLN A 201 -22.92 -26.91 7.92
CA GLN A 201 -22.37 -25.80 7.15
C GLN A 201 -20.97 -26.10 6.61
N GLY A 202 -20.29 -27.13 7.09
CA GLY A 202 -18.93 -27.51 6.66
C GLY A 202 -18.91 -28.57 5.56
N ARG A 203 -19.92 -29.45 5.50
CA ARG A 203 -19.97 -30.61 4.59
C ARG A 203 -19.71 -30.29 3.11
N GLY A 204 -20.07 -29.08 2.65
CA GLY A 204 -19.83 -28.65 1.27
C GLY A 204 -18.34 -28.46 0.91
N PHE A 205 -17.47 -28.30 1.91
CA PHE A 205 -16.04 -28.10 1.75
C PHE A 205 -15.22 -29.37 1.88
N MET A 206 -15.77 -30.44 2.48
CA MET A 206 -15.10 -31.72 2.63
C MET A 206 -14.61 -32.25 1.28
N LYS A 207 -13.38 -32.76 1.26
CA LYS A 207 -12.76 -33.37 0.08
C LYS A 207 -12.15 -34.71 0.43
N ASP A 208 -11.99 -35.55 -0.59
CA ASP A 208 -11.16 -36.73 -0.44
C ASP A 208 -9.69 -36.30 -0.42
N ILE A 209 -9.06 -36.35 0.75
CA ILE A 209 -7.64 -36.00 0.92
C ILE A 209 -6.71 -36.99 0.22
N ASP A 210 -7.19 -38.19 -0.12
CA ASP A 210 -6.48 -39.19 -0.91
C ASP A 210 -6.63 -38.99 -2.42
N ASP A 211 -7.55 -38.12 -2.86
CA ASP A 211 -7.67 -37.75 -4.27
C ASP A 211 -6.46 -36.89 -4.70
N THR A 212 -5.48 -37.57 -5.29
CA THR A 212 -4.26 -36.96 -5.81
C THR A 212 -4.49 -35.92 -6.91
N SER A 213 -5.69 -35.85 -7.51
CA SER A 213 -6.02 -34.78 -8.46
C SER A 213 -6.18 -33.42 -7.78
N LEU A 214 -6.43 -33.41 -6.45
CA LEU A 214 -6.53 -32.22 -5.61
C LEU A 214 -5.19 -31.83 -4.97
N TRP A 215 -4.11 -32.55 -5.27
CA TRP A 215 -2.77 -32.26 -4.78
C TRP A 215 -2.03 -31.26 -5.65
N SER A 216 -1.03 -30.60 -5.08
CA SER A 216 -0.12 -29.76 -5.86
C SER A 216 0.87 -30.61 -6.65
N LYS A 217 1.48 -30.00 -7.68
CA LYS A 217 2.65 -30.59 -8.37
C LYS A 217 3.83 -30.78 -7.42
N ASP A 218 3.92 -29.97 -6.38
CA ASP A 218 4.86 -30.16 -5.28
C ASP A 218 4.37 -31.30 -4.38
N LYS A 219 4.92 -32.49 -4.62
CA LYS A 219 4.56 -33.72 -3.91
C LYS A 219 5.04 -33.72 -2.46
N GLU A 220 6.16 -33.09 -2.15
CA GLU A 220 6.71 -33.07 -0.79
C GLU A 220 5.84 -32.18 0.11
N SER A 221 5.53 -30.97 -0.34
CA SER A 221 4.59 -30.09 0.37
C SER A 221 3.19 -30.70 0.47
N SER A 222 2.74 -31.43 -0.56
CA SER A 222 1.44 -32.11 -0.51
C SER A 222 1.40 -33.22 0.55
N LYS A 223 2.47 -34.03 0.67
CA LYS A 223 2.58 -35.06 1.72
C LYS A 223 2.62 -34.44 3.12
N PHE A 224 3.34 -33.33 3.28
CA PHE A 224 3.41 -32.59 4.54
C PHE A 224 2.02 -32.20 5.03
N TYR A 225 1.22 -31.49 4.20
CA TYR A 225 -0.13 -31.09 4.62
C TYR A 225 -1.08 -32.27 4.79
N LYS A 226 -0.97 -33.31 3.94
CA LYS A 226 -1.76 -34.54 4.12
C LYS A 226 -1.54 -35.16 5.50
N SER A 227 -0.31 -35.12 6.03
CA SER A 227 0.01 -35.71 7.33
C SER A 227 -0.74 -35.08 8.50
N PHE A 228 -1.28 -33.88 8.33
CA PHE A 228 -2.11 -33.20 9.34
C PHE A 228 -3.60 -33.53 9.27
N LEU A 229 -4.08 -34.10 8.16
CA LEU A 229 -5.50 -34.26 7.89
C LEU A 229 -5.93 -35.72 8.09
N ARG A 230 -6.96 -35.96 8.91
CA ARG A 230 -7.54 -37.29 9.07
C ARG A 230 -8.60 -37.53 7.99
N TYR A 231 -8.55 -38.70 7.36
CA TYR A 231 -9.48 -39.08 6.31
C TYR A 231 -10.93 -39.00 6.77
N GLY A 232 -11.77 -38.27 6.03
CA GLY A 232 -13.21 -38.14 6.28
C GLY A 232 -13.59 -37.41 7.57
N ALA A 233 -12.63 -36.85 8.32
CA ALA A 233 -12.90 -36.20 9.59
C ALA A 233 -13.26 -34.71 9.47
N GLY A 234 -13.18 -34.13 8.26
CA GLY A 234 -13.45 -32.71 8.03
C GLY A 234 -12.44 -31.78 8.71
N ASP A 235 -11.17 -32.20 8.80
CA ASP A 235 -10.11 -31.38 9.39
C ASP A 235 -9.71 -30.23 8.44
N GLU A 236 -9.36 -29.08 9.00
CA GLU A 236 -8.81 -27.96 8.22
C GLU A 236 -7.53 -27.42 8.85
N VAL A 237 -6.55 -27.08 8.01
CA VAL A 237 -5.30 -26.45 8.46
C VAL A 237 -5.45 -24.93 8.36
N LEU A 238 -5.26 -24.23 9.48
CA LEU A 238 -5.10 -22.78 9.50
C LEU A 238 -3.64 -22.43 9.20
N GLN A 239 -3.38 -21.81 8.06
CA GLN A 239 -2.11 -21.18 7.77
C GLN A 239 -2.16 -19.71 8.18
N VAL A 240 -1.10 -19.26 8.83
CA VAL A 240 -0.85 -17.87 9.19
C VAL A 240 0.49 -17.48 8.57
N GLY A 241 0.52 -16.39 7.81
CA GLY A 241 1.74 -15.86 7.20
C GLY A 241 1.67 -14.35 7.07
N TYR A 242 2.74 -13.74 6.58
CA TYR A 242 2.81 -12.31 6.34
C TYR A 242 2.77 -12.02 4.84
N LEU A 243 1.87 -11.12 4.44
CA LEU A 243 1.70 -10.67 3.07
C LEU A 243 2.42 -9.34 2.90
N ASP A 244 3.51 -9.35 2.14
CA ASP A 244 4.28 -8.15 1.81
C ASP A 244 4.46 -7.97 0.30
N LEU A 245 4.60 -6.72 -0.12
CA LEU A 245 4.66 -6.35 -1.54
C LEU A 245 5.87 -6.97 -2.26
N LYS A 246 7.01 -7.13 -1.58
CA LYS A 246 8.23 -7.64 -2.22
C LYS A 246 8.07 -9.11 -2.56
N THR A 247 7.61 -9.90 -1.60
CA THR A 247 7.44 -11.34 -1.75
C THR A 247 6.40 -11.66 -2.79
N ILE A 248 5.28 -10.92 -2.78
CA ILE A 248 4.25 -11.15 -3.77
C ILE A 248 4.74 -10.81 -5.17
N LEU A 249 5.45 -9.70 -5.37
CA LEU A 249 5.97 -9.34 -6.69
C LEU A 249 6.95 -10.39 -7.23
N VAL A 250 7.81 -10.96 -6.38
CA VAL A 250 8.72 -12.05 -6.76
C VAL A 250 7.96 -13.33 -7.10
N ALA A 251 6.98 -13.72 -6.29
CA ALA A 251 6.14 -14.89 -6.55
C ALA A 251 5.34 -14.74 -7.84
N MET A 252 4.83 -13.54 -8.10
CA MET A 252 4.03 -13.20 -9.27
C MET A 252 4.88 -13.13 -10.55
N ASP A 253 6.11 -12.62 -10.47
CA ASP A 253 7.04 -12.63 -11.61
C ASP A 253 7.38 -14.07 -12.04
N LYS A 254 7.72 -14.94 -11.08
CA LYS A 254 7.97 -16.38 -11.34
C LYS A 254 6.79 -17.09 -12.01
N GLU A 255 5.57 -16.64 -11.73
CA GLU A 255 4.34 -17.19 -12.32
C GLU A 255 3.89 -16.44 -13.60
N GLY A 256 4.66 -15.47 -14.08
CA GLY A 256 4.40 -14.76 -15.33
C GLY A 256 3.28 -13.71 -15.27
N PHE A 257 2.93 -13.23 -14.08
CA PHE A 257 1.86 -12.22 -13.90
C PHE A 257 2.15 -10.89 -14.61
N ASN A 258 3.41 -10.53 -14.83
CA ASN A 258 3.79 -9.27 -15.47
C ASN A 258 3.34 -9.12 -16.94
N SER A 259 2.73 -10.16 -17.53
CA SER A 259 2.31 -10.21 -18.94
C SER A 259 0.81 -9.98 -19.20
N ASP A 260 -0.04 -9.95 -18.17
CA ASP A 260 -1.51 -9.90 -18.33
C ASP A 260 -2.09 -8.53 -17.96
N LYS A 261 -2.43 -7.72 -18.99
CA LYS A 261 -2.90 -6.32 -18.88
C LYS A 261 -4.14 -6.12 -17.98
N ASN A 262 -4.90 -7.17 -17.70
CA ASN A 262 -6.12 -7.09 -16.90
C ASN A 262 -5.87 -7.24 -15.39
N ASN A 263 -4.62 -7.40 -14.96
CA ASN A 263 -4.30 -7.64 -13.56
C ASN A 263 -3.75 -6.37 -12.87
N LEU A 264 -4.01 -6.22 -11.56
CA LEU A 264 -3.55 -5.03 -10.83
C LEU A 264 -2.02 -4.92 -10.73
N VAL A 265 -1.27 -6.00 -10.96
CA VAL A 265 0.21 -6.01 -10.96
C VAL A 265 0.78 -5.47 -12.26
N SER A 266 0.19 -5.81 -13.40
CA SER A 266 0.49 -5.19 -14.67
C SER A 266 0.13 -3.72 -14.58
N LYS A 267 -1.01 -3.35 -13.95
CA LYS A 267 -1.41 -1.95 -13.68
C LYS A 267 -0.56 -1.23 -12.63
N ILE A 268 0.19 -1.97 -11.81
CA ILE A 268 1.16 -1.43 -10.86
C ILE A 268 2.54 -1.29 -11.53
N ASN A 269 2.84 -2.13 -12.53
CA ASN A 269 3.89 -1.88 -13.51
C ASN A 269 3.47 -0.83 -14.58
N ASP A 270 2.17 -0.56 -14.74
CA ASP A 270 1.54 0.49 -15.56
C ASP A 270 1.21 1.74 -14.71
N ARG A 271 1.61 1.78 -13.42
CA ARG A 271 1.79 3.06 -12.73
C ARG A 271 3.04 3.64 -13.37
N ASP A 272 2.85 4.43 -14.42
CA ASP A 272 3.87 5.10 -15.24
C ASP A 272 4.72 6.02 -14.35
N TRP A 273 5.55 5.42 -13.49
CA TRP A 273 6.76 6.00 -12.99
C TRP A 273 7.79 5.80 -14.07
N ARG A 274 8.00 6.82 -14.88
CA ARG A 274 9.01 6.79 -15.94
C ARG A 274 10.22 7.54 -15.43
N ILE A 275 11.39 6.93 -15.57
CA ILE A 275 12.63 7.71 -15.49
C ILE A 275 12.71 8.42 -16.84
N ILE A 276 12.52 9.72 -16.80
CA ILE A 276 12.76 10.62 -17.93
C ILE A 276 13.98 11.45 -17.61
N GLU A 277 14.72 11.85 -18.63
CA GLU A 277 15.82 12.78 -18.44
C GLU A 277 15.28 14.20 -18.66
N ILE A 278 15.41 15.05 -17.65
CA ILE A 278 15.15 16.49 -17.77
C ILE A 278 16.41 17.22 -17.36
N ALA A 279 16.94 18.03 -18.28
CA ALA A 279 18.08 18.90 -17.98
C ALA A 279 19.34 18.19 -17.46
N GLU A 280 19.57 16.92 -17.86
CA GLU A 280 20.64 16.02 -17.38
C GLU A 280 20.41 15.40 -15.99
N ALA A 281 19.24 15.62 -15.38
CA ALA A 281 18.80 14.93 -14.17
C ALA A 281 17.89 13.74 -14.54
N ASP A 282 18.13 12.60 -13.89
CA ASP A 282 17.16 11.50 -13.88
C ASP A 282 15.94 11.94 -13.07
N VAL A 283 14.79 12.02 -13.74
CA VAL A 283 13.53 12.44 -13.14
C VAL A 283 12.57 11.29 -13.08
N LEU A 284 12.15 10.93 -11.86
CA LEU A 284 11.06 10.00 -11.67
C LEU A 284 9.74 10.76 -11.89
N GLU A 285 9.11 10.54 -13.04
CA GLU A 285 7.87 11.20 -13.44
C GLU A 285 6.66 10.32 -13.13
N ARG A 286 5.65 10.89 -12.46
CA ARG A 286 4.31 10.32 -12.28
C ARG A 286 3.29 11.16 -13.04
N MET A 287 2.76 10.64 -14.13
CA MET A 287 1.72 11.33 -14.92
C MET A 287 0.32 11.00 -14.41
N GLU A 288 -0.48 12.02 -14.07
CA GLU A 288 -1.93 11.93 -13.91
C GLU A 288 -2.59 12.83 -14.97
N ARG A 289 -3.43 12.27 -15.85
CA ARG A 289 -3.92 12.97 -17.07
C ARG A 289 -5.23 13.75 -16.86
N SER A 290 -5.61 14.05 -15.62
CA SER A 290 -6.88 14.75 -15.36
C SER A 290 -6.82 16.25 -15.68
N ASN A 291 -5.68 16.91 -15.48
CA ASN A 291 -5.45 18.30 -15.93
C ASN A 291 -4.17 18.40 -16.76
N GLU A 292 -4.29 18.20 -18.08
CA GLU A 292 -3.15 18.33 -19.00
C GLU A 292 -2.52 19.73 -18.88
N GLY A 293 -1.20 19.75 -18.64
CA GLY A 293 -0.41 20.98 -18.52
C GLY A 293 -0.22 21.53 -17.10
N VAL A 294 -0.68 20.83 -16.06
CA VAL A 294 -0.38 21.15 -14.65
C VAL A 294 0.69 20.20 -14.11
N ALA A 295 1.74 20.74 -13.50
CA ALA A 295 2.81 19.94 -12.89
C ALA A 295 3.22 20.42 -11.49
N ILE A 296 3.74 19.48 -10.70
CA ILE A 296 4.37 19.73 -9.40
C ILE A 296 5.75 19.07 -9.42
N MET A 297 6.81 19.84 -9.18
CA MET A 297 8.14 19.26 -8.88
C MET A 297 8.28 19.06 -7.38
N MET A 298 8.64 17.84 -6.97
CA MET A 298 8.87 17.50 -5.58
C MET A 298 10.35 17.30 -5.33
N ILE A 299 10.95 18.20 -4.55
CA ILE A 299 12.35 18.15 -4.16
C ILE A 299 12.46 17.38 -2.84
N HIS A 300 13.04 16.18 -2.91
CA HIS A 300 13.09 15.23 -1.80
C HIS A 300 14.00 15.67 -0.65
N ASP A 301 13.85 15.02 0.50
CA ASP A 301 14.74 15.16 1.64
C ASP A 301 15.94 14.19 1.56
N LEU A 302 16.63 13.97 2.69
CA LEU A 302 17.77 13.07 2.81
C LEU A 302 17.46 11.62 2.43
N PHE A 303 16.20 11.17 2.47
CA PHE A 303 15.84 9.81 2.09
C PHE A 303 15.90 9.58 0.57
N GLY A 304 15.92 10.65 -0.23
CA GLY A 304 16.00 10.56 -1.68
C GLY A 304 14.68 10.22 -2.36
N TRP A 305 14.70 10.27 -3.69
CA TRP A 305 13.57 9.93 -4.57
C TRP A 305 13.20 8.43 -4.54
N THR A 306 14.10 7.57 -4.05
CA THR A 306 13.86 6.13 -3.95
C THR A 306 13.08 5.72 -2.71
N PHE A 307 12.90 6.63 -1.76
CA PHE A 307 12.18 6.34 -0.53
C PHE A 307 10.68 6.17 -0.77
N SER A 308 10.10 5.14 -0.13
CA SER A 308 8.70 4.77 -0.34
C SER A 308 7.74 5.90 -0.02
N ASN A 309 7.93 6.61 1.10
CA ASN A 309 7.00 7.68 1.49
C ASN A 309 7.07 8.87 0.52
N THR A 310 8.25 9.20 -0.01
CA THR A 310 8.41 10.20 -1.07
C THR A 310 7.53 9.86 -2.27
N ARG A 311 7.60 8.62 -2.76
CA ARG A 311 6.79 8.18 -3.91
C ARG A 311 5.30 8.11 -3.60
N ILE A 312 4.93 7.67 -2.39
CA ILE A 312 3.53 7.64 -1.95
C ILE A 312 2.94 9.05 -1.89
N LEU A 313 3.69 10.04 -1.42
CA LEU A 313 3.23 11.44 -1.40
C LEU A 313 3.08 12.00 -2.80
N ALA A 314 4.02 11.72 -3.71
CA ALA A 314 3.87 12.13 -5.10
C ALA A 314 2.67 11.47 -5.79
N ASP A 315 2.41 10.18 -5.56
CA ASP A 315 1.18 9.52 -6.03
C ASP A 315 -0.06 10.23 -5.48
N TYR A 316 -0.05 10.57 -4.18
CA TYR A 316 -1.16 11.28 -3.52
C TYR A 316 -1.39 12.67 -4.09
N TYR A 317 -0.33 13.45 -4.31
CA TYR A 317 -0.43 14.78 -4.92
C TYR A 317 -0.91 14.71 -6.37
N ALA A 318 -0.43 13.72 -7.13
CA ALA A 318 -0.85 13.52 -8.51
C ALA A 318 -2.34 13.23 -8.59
N GLU A 319 -2.86 12.34 -7.73
CA GLU A 319 -4.27 11.96 -7.68
C GLU A 319 -5.18 13.11 -7.19
N GLU A 320 -4.85 13.73 -6.07
CA GLU A 320 -5.75 14.69 -5.40
C GLU A 320 -5.73 16.10 -6.03
N VAL A 321 -4.59 16.51 -6.60
CA VAL A 321 -4.49 17.74 -7.38
C VAL A 321 -4.88 17.47 -8.84
N GLY A 322 -4.70 16.25 -9.33
CA GLY A 322 -4.88 15.94 -10.74
C GLY A 322 -3.78 16.56 -11.61
N ALA A 323 -2.53 16.48 -11.14
CA ALA A 323 -1.36 17.08 -11.78
C ALA A 323 -0.29 16.02 -12.09
N THR A 324 0.59 16.29 -13.06
CA THR A 324 1.81 15.50 -13.23
C THR A 324 2.77 15.83 -12.08
N VAL A 325 3.25 14.82 -11.35
CA VAL A 325 4.22 15.01 -10.26
C VAL A 325 5.57 14.45 -10.66
N LEU A 326 6.60 15.27 -10.55
CA LEU A 326 7.97 14.92 -10.93
C LEU A 326 8.88 14.94 -9.71
N VAL A 327 9.67 13.88 -9.52
CA VAL A 327 10.63 13.75 -8.42
C VAL A 327 12.03 13.56 -8.99
N PRO A 328 12.76 14.65 -9.28
CA PRO A 328 14.15 14.58 -9.77
C PRO A 328 15.12 14.00 -8.74
N ASP A 329 16.12 13.26 -9.21
CA ASP A 329 17.25 12.80 -8.39
C ASP A 329 18.31 13.89 -8.25
N PHE A 330 18.12 14.79 -7.29
CA PHE A 330 19.09 15.85 -7.03
C PHE A 330 20.31 15.39 -6.22
N PHE A 331 20.40 14.10 -5.87
CA PHE A 331 21.61 13.54 -5.26
C PHE A 331 22.48 12.79 -6.28
N GLY A 332 22.10 12.78 -7.57
CA GLY A 332 22.90 12.20 -8.65
C GLY A 332 23.22 10.73 -8.42
N GLY A 333 22.24 9.96 -7.97
CA GLY A 333 22.35 8.53 -7.66
C GLY A 333 22.87 8.19 -6.27
N GLU A 334 23.30 9.17 -5.47
CA GLU A 334 23.71 8.92 -4.08
C GLU A 334 22.48 8.67 -3.18
N ILE A 335 22.44 7.48 -2.56
CA ILE A 335 21.34 7.06 -1.67
C ILE A 335 21.89 6.82 -0.28
N LEU A 336 21.35 7.53 0.71
CA LEU A 336 21.65 7.28 2.12
C LEU A 336 20.82 6.10 2.66
N PRO A 337 21.37 5.26 3.54
CA PRO A 337 20.63 4.14 4.13
C PRO A 337 19.46 4.65 5.00
N SER A 338 18.23 4.42 4.53
CA SER A 338 17.02 4.88 5.22
C SER A 338 16.87 4.29 6.63
N ASN A 339 17.27 3.04 6.85
CA ASN A 339 17.29 2.41 8.18
C ASN A 339 18.26 3.09 9.16
N THR A 340 19.31 3.75 8.66
CA THR A 340 20.24 4.53 9.49
C THR A 340 19.66 5.92 9.77
N ILE A 341 19.02 6.58 8.80
CA ILE A 341 18.37 7.89 9.00
C ILE A 341 17.16 7.77 9.97
N LEU A 342 16.40 6.67 9.89
CA LEU A 342 15.24 6.40 10.74
C LEU A 342 15.60 6.05 12.20
N ASP A 343 16.84 5.68 12.46
CA ASP A 343 17.33 5.32 13.79
C ASP A 343 18.28 6.41 14.29
N ASP A 344 17.76 7.30 15.14
CA ASP A 344 18.50 8.45 15.67
C ASP A 344 19.83 8.03 16.34
N SER A 345 19.94 6.80 16.86
CA SER A 345 21.18 6.29 17.48
C SER A 345 22.29 5.97 16.47
N ARG A 346 21.96 5.83 15.19
CA ARG A 346 22.88 5.40 14.13
C ARG A 346 23.33 6.53 13.22
N TRP A 347 22.92 7.77 13.49
CA TRP A 347 23.31 8.94 12.69
C TRP A 347 24.82 9.15 12.58
N ALA A 348 25.60 8.72 13.57
CA ALA A 348 27.07 8.77 13.54
C ALA A 348 27.70 7.85 12.47
N GLU A 349 26.95 6.90 11.92
CA GLU A 349 27.39 6.05 10.81
C GLU A 349 27.37 6.79 9.46
N LEU A 350 26.68 7.94 9.37
CA LEU A 350 26.57 8.74 8.16
C LEU A 350 27.65 9.82 8.13
N ASP A 351 28.41 9.90 7.04
CA ASP A 351 29.27 11.05 6.75
C ASP A 351 28.43 12.21 6.19
N LEU A 352 27.57 12.77 7.04
CA LEU A 352 26.71 13.90 6.70
C LEU A 352 27.50 15.14 6.26
N PRO A 353 28.64 15.51 6.87
CA PRO A 353 29.41 16.65 6.39
C PRO A 353 29.87 16.46 4.93
N ALA A 354 30.40 15.30 4.57
CA ALA A 354 30.83 15.07 3.19
C ALA A 354 29.63 14.97 2.23
N PHE A 355 28.53 14.35 2.67
CA PHE A 355 27.29 14.29 1.90
C PHE A 355 26.74 15.71 1.60
N LEU A 356 26.65 16.57 2.61
CA LEU A 356 26.17 17.95 2.46
C LEU A 356 27.13 18.80 1.64
N ALA A 357 28.45 18.55 1.68
CA ALA A 357 29.41 19.22 0.82
C ALA A 357 29.17 18.87 -0.67
N ARG A 358 29.00 17.58 -0.97
CA ARG A 358 28.66 17.09 -2.34
C ARG A 358 27.30 17.57 -2.82
N ASN A 359 26.35 17.78 -1.91
CA ASN A 359 25.00 18.21 -2.22
C ASN A 359 24.71 19.66 -1.81
N SER A 360 25.74 20.50 -1.72
CA SER A 360 25.62 21.89 -1.29
C SER A 360 24.86 22.75 -2.32
N LYS A 361 24.42 23.94 -1.89
CA LYS A 361 23.70 24.90 -2.76
C LYS A 361 24.45 25.24 -4.04
N SER A 362 25.78 25.38 -3.97
CA SER A 362 26.61 25.70 -5.14
C SER A 362 26.74 24.53 -6.13
N VAL A 363 26.63 23.30 -5.64
CA VAL A 363 26.71 22.09 -6.48
C VAL A 363 25.34 21.76 -7.07
N ARG A 364 24.27 21.73 -6.27
CA ARG A 364 22.92 21.31 -6.71
C ARG A 364 22.03 22.44 -7.19
N GLY A 365 22.32 23.68 -6.80
CA GLY A 365 21.53 24.85 -7.20
C GLY A 365 21.39 25.00 -8.72
N PRO A 366 22.48 24.93 -9.50
CA PRO A 366 22.40 25.01 -10.96
C PRO A 366 21.50 23.93 -11.57
N GLU A 367 21.61 22.69 -11.09
CA GLU A 367 20.81 21.54 -11.56
C GLU A 367 19.32 21.70 -11.22
N ILE A 368 19.00 22.10 -9.98
CA ILE A 368 17.64 22.39 -9.52
C ILE A 368 16.99 23.49 -10.37
N ILE A 369 17.71 24.59 -10.62
CA ILE A 369 17.20 25.71 -11.41
C ILE A 369 17.00 25.34 -12.87
N LYS A 370 17.97 24.66 -13.50
CA LYS A 370 17.85 24.20 -14.89
C LYS A 370 16.66 23.24 -15.08
N THR A 371 16.42 22.37 -14.09
CA THR A 371 15.26 21.47 -14.08
C THR A 371 13.95 22.26 -13.98
N ALA A 372 13.88 23.24 -13.06
CA ALA A 372 12.70 24.09 -12.90
C ALA A 372 12.41 24.94 -14.14
N GLU A 373 13.44 25.47 -14.83
CA GLU A 373 13.31 26.18 -16.10
C GLU A 373 12.69 25.29 -17.19
N ALA A 374 13.17 24.06 -17.33
CA ALA A 374 12.65 23.10 -18.30
C ALA A 374 11.18 22.74 -18.01
N LEU A 375 10.81 22.56 -16.74
CA LEU A 375 9.44 22.28 -16.33
C LEU A 375 8.53 23.47 -16.53
N ARG A 376 8.96 24.69 -16.16
CA ARG A 376 8.20 25.91 -16.40
C ARG A 376 7.92 26.15 -17.88
N ALA A 377 8.87 25.81 -18.75
CA ALA A 377 8.68 25.90 -20.20
C ALA A 377 7.71 24.84 -20.76
N SER A 378 7.58 23.69 -20.08
CA SER A 378 6.80 22.54 -20.56
C SER A 378 5.37 22.51 -20.03
N TYR A 379 5.10 23.16 -18.89
CA TYR A 379 3.82 23.10 -18.20
C TYR A 379 3.19 24.48 -18.05
N ARG A 380 1.89 24.56 -18.35
CA ARG A 380 1.08 25.79 -18.24
C ARG A 380 0.99 26.28 -16.80
N ARG A 381 0.87 25.35 -15.85
CA ARG A 381 0.89 25.61 -14.41
C ARG A 381 1.94 24.75 -13.75
N PHE A 382 2.76 25.35 -12.90
CA PHE A 382 3.89 24.66 -12.28
C PHE A 382 4.05 25.07 -10.81
N GLY A 383 3.96 24.10 -9.91
CA GLY A 383 4.22 24.28 -8.49
C GLY A 383 5.47 23.52 -8.03
N VAL A 384 6.01 23.88 -6.87
CA VAL A 384 7.14 23.18 -6.25
C VAL A 384 6.82 22.79 -4.81
N MET A 385 7.06 21.53 -4.47
CA MET A 385 7.01 21.00 -3.10
C MET A 385 8.43 20.68 -2.62
N GLY A 386 8.88 21.27 -1.51
CA GLY A 386 10.19 21.03 -0.92
C GLY A 386 10.12 20.41 0.47
N PHE A 387 10.91 19.35 0.72
CA PHE A 387 11.02 18.72 2.04
C PHE A 387 12.44 18.80 2.58
N CYS A 388 12.65 19.30 3.81
CA CYS A 388 13.99 19.37 4.43
C CYS A 388 15.00 20.03 3.47
N PHE A 389 15.94 19.24 2.93
CA PHE A 389 16.88 19.65 1.89
C PHE A 389 16.20 20.36 0.72
N GLY A 390 15.05 19.85 0.26
CA GLY A 390 14.33 20.46 -0.86
C GLY A 390 13.73 21.84 -0.56
N GLY A 391 13.70 22.27 0.71
CA GLY A 391 13.17 23.56 1.14
C GLY A 391 13.93 24.75 0.54
N TRP A 392 15.26 24.79 0.66
CA TRP A 392 16.04 25.91 0.11
C TRP A 392 15.95 25.97 -1.43
N GLY A 393 15.88 24.81 -2.09
CA GLY A 393 15.69 24.73 -3.54
C GLY A 393 14.36 25.34 -3.98
N ALA A 394 13.28 25.05 -3.26
CA ALA A 394 11.97 25.65 -3.51
C ALA A 394 11.97 27.17 -3.29
N PHE A 395 12.63 27.67 -2.24
CA PHE A 395 12.78 29.11 -1.99
C PHE A 395 13.55 29.79 -3.13
N HIS A 396 14.65 29.19 -3.58
CA HIS A 396 15.45 29.72 -4.67
C HIS A 396 14.64 29.79 -5.98
N ILE A 397 13.82 28.77 -6.28
CA ILE A 397 12.91 28.77 -7.44
C ILE A 397 11.87 29.88 -7.36
N GLY A 398 11.35 30.16 -6.16
CA GLY A 398 10.35 31.19 -5.88
C GLY A 398 10.90 32.62 -5.72
N ALA A 399 12.22 32.82 -5.85
CA ALA A 399 12.87 34.10 -5.64
C ALA A 399 12.59 35.11 -6.77
N LYS A 400 12.67 36.42 -6.49
CA LYS A 400 12.40 37.55 -7.40
C LYS A 400 13.13 37.46 -8.73
N ASP A 401 14.39 37.04 -8.71
CA ASP A 401 15.22 36.94 -9.92
C ASP A 401 14.97 35.66 -10.73
N LYS A 402 14.20 34.70 -10.18
CA LYS A 402 13.83 33.43 -10.83
C LYS A 402 12.36 33.37 -11.24
N GLN A 403 11.46 33.43 -10.25
CA GLN A 403 10.01 33.30 -10.42
C GLN A 403 9.61 32.13 -11.33
N LEU A 404 10.24 30.98 -11.13
CA LEU A 404 10.07 29.84 -12.05
C LEU A 404 8.82 28.99 -11.74
N ALA A 405 8.12 29.24 -10.64
CA ALA A 405 6.91 28.50 -10.25
C ALA A 405 5.73 29.45 -9.98
N ASP A 406 4.50 28.98 -10.16
CA ASP A 406 3.27 29.72 -9.82
C ASP A 406 3.00 29.72 -8.31
N CYS A 407 3.51 28.72 -7.58
CA CYS A 407 3.52 28.68 -6.13
C CYS A 407 4.59 27.71 -5.61
N ILE A 408 5.00 27.91 -4.36
CA ILE A 408 5.84 26.94 -3.63
C ILE A 408 5.17 26.52 -2.33
N SER A 409 5.41 25.28 -1.93
CA SER A 409 5.10 24.76 -0.60
C SER A 409 6.32 24.05 -0.04
N VAL A 410 6.62 24.29 1.24
CA VAL A 410 7.71 23.61 1.93
C VAL A 410 7.24 22.99 3.24
N ALA A 411 7.81 21.85 3.60
CA ALA A 411 7.69 21.26 4.92
C ALA A 411 9.08 21.14 5.57
N HIS A 412 9.18 21.63 6.81
CA HIS A 412 10.38 21.57 7.65
C HIS A 412 11.68 21.87 6.86
N PRO A 413 11.81 23.05 6.24
CA PRO A 413 12.91 23.33 5.31
C PRO A 413 14.27 23.42 6.04
N THR A 414 15.34 23.08 5.33
CA THR A 414 16.72 23.12 5.85
C THR A 414 17.58 24.01 4.96
N MET A 415 18.64 24.60 5.54
CA MET A 415 19.58 25.50 4.86
C MET A 415 18.95 26.78 4.29
N VAL A 416 17.77 27.20 4.76
CA VAL A 416 17.18 28.47 4.34
C VAL A 416 17.86 29.63 5.04
N GLU A 417 18.24 30.64 4.26
CA GLU A 417 18.83 31.89 4.75
C GLU A 417 17.80 33.03 4.72
N LYS A 418 18.01 34.06 5.55
CA LYS A 418 17.11 35.22 5.62
C LYS A 418 16.96 35.94 4.28
N THR A 419 18.05 36.03 3.51
CA THR A 419 18.05 36.60 2.16
C THR A 419 17.11 35.86 1.21
N GLU A 420 17.04 34.53 1.31
CA GLU A 420 16.13 33.72 0.49
C GLU A 420 14.67 33.95 0.88
N ILE A 421 14.39 34.26 2.15
CA ILE A 421 13.06 34.67 2.63
C ILE A 421 12.71 36.08 2.11
N ASP A 422 13.66 37.02 2.18
CA ASP A 422 13.49 38.41 1.73
C ASP A 422 13.19 38.50 0.22
N ASP A 423 13.72 37.56 -0.55
CA ASP A 423 13.65 37.54 -2.00
C ASP A 423 12.48 36.74 -2.58
N LEU A 424 11.58 36.18 -1.77
CA LEU A 424 10.39 35.50 -2.29
C LEU A 424 9.49 36.44 -3.11
N ALA A 425 8.98 35.94 -4.24
CA ALA A 425 8.12 36.68 -5.16
C ALA A 425 6.86 35.92 -5.62
N VAL A 426 6.70 34.67 -5.21
CA VAL A 426 5.58 33.80 -5.60
C VAL A 426 4.78 33.40 -4.36
N PRO A 427 3.51 32.99 -4.47
CA PRO A 427 2.76 32.43 -3.35
C PRO A 427 3.55 31.35 -2.58
N VAL A 428 3.62 31.47 -1.26
CA VAL A 428 4.40 30.56 -0.39
C VAL A 428 3.55 29.90 0.69
N GLN A 429 3.66 28.58 0.82
CA GLN A 429 3.21 27.83 1.99
C GLN A 429 4.40 27.27 2.79
N ILE A 430 4.39 27.44 4.11
CA ILE A 430 5.38 26.87 5.03
C ILE A 430 4.66 26.00 6.08
N MET A 431 5.00 24.72 6.12
CA MET A 431 4.59 23.76 7.14
C MET A 431 5.72 23.54 8.14
N ALA A 432 5.65 24.23 9.27
CA ALA A 432 6.70 24.29 10.28
C ALA A 432 6.37 23.38 11.49
N PRO A 433 7.22 22.39 11.82
CA PRO A 433 7.08 21.66 13.07
C PRO A 433 7.49 22.51 14.28
N GLU A 434 7.02 22.13 15.46
CA GLU A 434 7.42 22.75 16.72
C GLU A 434 8.91 22.55 17.00
N MET A 435 9.39 21.30 16.96
CA MET A 435 10.76 20.94 17.33
C MET A 435 11.62 20.81 16.07
N ASP A 436 12.21 21.92 15.64
CA ASP A 436 13.00 21.96 14.41
C ASP A 436 14.36 22.64 14.64
N PRO A 437 15.48 21.88 14.65
CA PRO A 437 16.81 22.46 14.77
C PRO A 437 17.29 23.11 13.46
N MET A 438 16.66 22.81 12.31
CA MET A 438 17.07 23.29 11.00
C MET A 438 16.31 24.55 10.59
N PHE A 439 14.99 24.53 10.71
CA PHE A 439 14.16 25.73 10.57
C PHE A 439 13.96 26.35 11.95
N THR A 440 14.98 27.07 12.42
CA THR A 440 15.04 27.58 13.80
C THR A 440 13.88 28.52 14.13
N GLU A 441 13.62 28.72 15.43
CA GLU A 441 12.63 29.71 15.89
C GLU A 441 12.91 31.11 15.33
N GLU A 442 14.18 31.50 15.18
CA GLU A 442 14.57 32.75 14.53
C GLU A 442 14.11 32.82 13.07
N LEU A 443 14.29 31.74 12.30
CA LEU A 443 13.84 31.69 10.90
C LEU A 443 12.31 31.64 10.79
N LYS A 444 11.62 30.92 11.69
CA LYS A 444 10.16 30.90 11.78
C LYS A 444 9.60 32.29 12.06
N GLU A 445 10.16 32.98 13.04
CA GLU A 445 9.79 34.35 13.39
C GLU A 445 10.07 35.29 12.22
N TYR A 446 11.27 35.24 11.65
CA TYR A 446 11.67 36.08 10.52
C TYR A 446 10.74 35.89 9.31
N SER A 447 10.40 34.65 8.96
CA SER A 447 9.46 34.32 7.88
C SER A 447 8.09 34.97 8.10
N ASN A 448 7.54 34.85 9.31
CA ASN A 448 6.25 35.43 9.66
C ASN A 448 6.27 36.96 9.77
N GLN A 449 7.45 37.57 9.96
CA GLN A 449 7.61 39.03 9.98
C GLN A 449 7.83 39.63 8.59
N VAL A 450 8.52 38.91 7.69
CA VAL A 450 8.97 39.42 6.39
C VAL A 450 8.00 39.08 5.28
N ILE A 451 7.62 37.80 5.13
CA ILE A 451 6.83 37.33 3.97
C ILE A 451 5.51 38.10 3.81
N PRO A 452 4.74 38.40 4.87
CA PRO A 452 3.52 39.21 4.74
C PRO A 452 3.72 40.62 4.18
N LYS A 453 4.94 41.17 4.26
CA LYS A 453 5.30 42.50 3.75
C LYS A 453 5.74 42.49 2.29
N LEU A 454 5.98 41.30 1.71
CA LEU A 454 6.41 41.15 0.32
C LEU A 454 5.25 41.29 -0.68
N GLY A 455 4.01 41.39 -0.21
CA GLY A 455 2.82 41.53 -1.06
C GLY A 455 2.45 40.26 -1.81
N ILE A 456 2.95 39.10 -1.35
CA ILE A 456 2.65 37.78 -1.90
C ILE A 456 1.70 37.01 -0.97
N PRO A 457 0.86 36.10 -1.51
CA PRO A 457 0.07 35.19 -0.71
C PRO A 457 0.95 34.28 0.15
N TYR A 458 0.57 34.14 1.42
CA TYR A 458 1.38 33.40 2.39
C TYR A 458 0.51 32.54 3.32
N SER A 459 0.83 31.25 3.40
CA SER A 459 0.22 30.30 4.33
C SER A 459 1.28 29.74 5.26
N TYR A 460 1.22 30.11 6.55
CA TYR A 460 2.05 29.50 7.57
C TYR A 460 1.23 28.54 8.43
N GLN A 461 1.72 27.31 8.57
CA GLN A 461 1.08 26.29 9.40
C GLN A 461 2.05 25.74 10.42
N TYR A 462 1.68 25.91 11.68
CA TYR A 462 2.41 25.35 12.81
C TYR A 462 1.90 23.94 13.16
N PHE A 463 2.82 23.02 13.42
CA PHE A 463 2.55 21.63 13.76
C PHE A 463 3.08 21.31 15.16
N PRO A 464 2.22 21.40 16.20
CA PRO A 464 2.63 21.19 17.58
C PRO A 464 2.99 19.73 17.86
N GLY A 465 4.01 19.52 18.69
CA GLY A 465 4.52 18.21 19.11
C GLY A 465 5.23 17.42 18.00
N LEU A 466 5.44 18.01 16.82
CA LEU A 466 6.13 17.37 15.72
C LEU A 466 7.57 17.86 15.59
N GLU A 467 8.41 16.99 15.06
CA GLU A 467 9.84 17.22 14.85
C GLU A 467 10.17 17.45 13.37
N HIS A 468 11.41 17.80 13.10
CA HIS A 468 11.95 17.83 11.75
C HIS A 468 11.71 16.50 11.00
N GLY A 469 11.35 16.57 9.71
CA GLY A 469 11.06 15.40 8.89
C GLY A 469 9.66 14.79 9.08
N PHE A 470 8.79 15.38 9.91
CA PHE A 470 7.46 14.80 10.22
C PHE A 470 6.59 14.53 8.99
N ALA A 471 6.73 15.32 7.92
CA ALA A 471 5.91 15.21 6.72
C ALA A 471 6.33 14.06 5.80
N ILE A 472 7.53 13.49 6.00
CA ILE A 472 8.06 12.36 5.21
C ILE A 472 8.22 11.10 6.06
N ARG A 473 8.85 11.20 7.24
CA ARG A 473 9.26 10.06 8.07
C ARG A 473 8.10 9.40 8.82
N GLY A 474 7.15 10.20 9.30
CA GLY A 474 6.31 9.97 10.49
C GLY A 474 5.91 8.51 10.78
N ASN A 475 5.95 8.16 12.07
CA ASN A 475 5.70 6.81 12.54
C ASN A 475 4.18 6.52 12.60
N PRO A 476 3.65 5.54 11.84
CA PRO A 476 2.22 5.23 11.83
C PRO A 476 1.70 4.77 13.20
N ASN A 477 2.58 4.23 14.06
CA ASN A 477 2.24 3.77 15.41
C ASN A 477 2.14 4.93 16.43
N LYS A 478 2.55 6.14 16.06
CA LYS A 478 2.42 7.34 16.90
C LYS A 478 1.31 8.23 16.33
N LEU A 479 0.16 8.22 17.00
CA LEU A 479 -1.05 8.92 16.52
C LEU A 479 -0.81 10.42 16.20
N GLY A 480 0.01 11.11 16.99
CA GLY A 480 0.35 12.51 16.75
C GLY A 480 1.12 12.72 15.45
N GLU A 481 2.16 11.92 15.20
CA GLU A 481 2.95 11.98 13.97
C GLU A 481 2.10 11.61 12.74
N ARG A 482 1.26 10.57 12.84
CA ARG A 482 0.35 10.17 11.76
C ARG A 482 -0.62 11.29 11.38
N ARG A 483 -1.32 11.86 12.37
CA ARG A 483 -2.25 12.99 12.13
C ARG A 483 -1.52 14.22 11.58
N GLY A 484 -0.30 14.45 12.06
CA GLY A 484 0.58 15.50 11.56
C GLY A 484 0.90 15.35 10.08
N MET A 485 1.32 14.16 9.65
CA MET A 485 1.60 13.84 8.26
C MET A 485 0.35 13.95 7.38
N GLU A 486 -0.78 13.38 7.83
CA GLU A 486 -2.06 13.48 7.12
C GLU A 486 -2.47 14.95 6.94
N ARG A 487 -2.34 15.77 7.99
CA ARG A 487 -2.61 17.21 7.91
C ARG A 487 -1.68 17.93 6.94
N ALA A 488 -0.37 17.64 6.97
CA ALA A 488 0.60 18.28 6.07
C ALA A 488 0.33 17.95 4.60
N LYS A 489 0.17 16.67 4.24
CA LYS A 489 -0.11 16.29 2.85
C LYS A 489 -1.41 16.91 2.33
N ASN A 490 -2.46 16.96 3.17
CA ASN A 490 -3.75 17.56 2.77
C ASN A 490 -3.64 19.08 2.61
N ALA A 491 -2.82 19.73 3.44
CA ALA A 491 -2.60 21.16 3.34
C ALA A 491 -1.80 21.55 2.08
N ALA A 492 -0.84 20.71 1.66
CA ALA A 492 -0.15 20.86 0.40
C ALA A 492 -1.09 20.67 -0.80
N VAL A 493 -1.95 19.64 -0.76
CA VAL A 493 -2.99 19.43 -1.79
C VAL A 493 -3.89 20.66 -1.92
N TYR A 494 -4.43 21.16 -0.81
CA TYR A 494 -5.29 22.35 -0.82
C TYR A 494 -4.58 23.54 -1.48
N TRP A 495 -3.33 23.78 -1.09
CA TRP A 495 -2.51 24.87 -1.64
C TRP A 495 -2.27 24.73 -3.14
N PHE A 496 -1.87 23.55 -3.61
CA PHE A 496 -1.65 23.33 -5.03
C PHE A 496 -2.94 23.44 -5.84
N ARG A 497 -4.09 23.00 -5.30
CA ARG A 497 -5.38 23.18 -5.98
C ARG A 497 -5.73 24.66 -6.12
N GLU A 498 -5.60 25.43 -5.05
CA GLU A 498 -5.84 26.88 -5.03
C GLU A 498 -5.00 27.62 -6.09
N TRP A 499 -3.70 27.35 -6.14
CA TRP A 499 -2.78 28.11 -7.01
C TRP A 499 -2.66 27.57 -8.42
N LEU A 500 -2.83 26.26 -8.63
CA LEU A 500 -2.64 25.63 -9.93
C LEU A 500 -3.94 25.37 -10.69
N LEU A 501 -5.09 25.30 -10.01
CA LEU A 501 -6.38 24.96 -10.66
C LEU A 501 -7.44 26.08 -10.56
N GLU A 502 -7.56 26.77 -9.43
CA GLU A 502 -8.71 27.67 -9.17
C GLU A 502 -8.66 29.02 -9.93
N ASN A 503 -7.61 29.26 -10.72
CA ASN A 503 -7.48 30.45 -11.57
C ASN A 503 -7.84 30.18 -13.05
N GLU A 504 -8.76 29.25 -13.32
CA GLU A 504 -9.36 28.98 -14.65
C GLU A 504 -10.74 29.62 -14.83
#